data_AF-A0A6I1ZNC8-F1
#
_entry.id   AF-A0A6I1ZNC8-F1
#
_cell.length_a   1.000
_cell.length_b   1.000
_cell.length_c   1.000
_cell.angle_alpha   90.00
_cell.angle_beta   90.00
_cell.angle_gamma   90.00
#
_symmetry.space_group_name_H-M   'P 1'
#
loop_
_entity.id
_entity.type
_entity.pdbx_description
1 polymer ?
#
loop_
_entity_poly.entity_id
_entity_poly.type
_entity_poly.pdbx_seq_one_letter_code
_entity_poly.pdbx_strand_id
1 'polypeptide(L)'
;GRKIPIIAAGGIYTGKDIARMLSKGASGVQMATRFVCTEECDVSREFKQAYLDAKEEDIVIINSPVGLPGRAIRNKFLKDLEIKGRIKIRCPYRYRCLRRQ
;
A
#
# COMPACT_ATOMS: atom_id res chain seq x y z
N GLY A 1 20.73 18.67 -23.30
CA GLY A 1 19.51 18.53 -22.47
C GLY A 1 19.86 18.65 -21.01
N ARG A 2 18.92 19.07 -20.15
CA ARG A 2 19.13 19.09 -18.68
C ARG A 2 19.01 17.67 -18.12
N LYS A 3 19.88 17.31 -17.16
CA LYS A 3 19.79 16.02 -16.46
C LYS A 3 18.57 16.04 -15.54
N ILE A 4 17.66 15.08 -15.72
CA ILE A 4 16.47 14.91 -14.87
C ILE A 4 16.81 13.91 -13.76
N PRO A 5 16.63 14.24 -12.47
CA PRO A 5 16.88 13.30 -11.39
C PRO A 5 15.83 12.19 -11.38
N ILE A 6 16.28 10.95 -11.20
CA ILE A 6 15.41 9.77 -11.16
C ILE A 6 15.35 9.25 -9.73
N ILE A 7 14.14 9.07 -9.20
CA ILE A 7 13.90 8.51 -7.86
C ILE A 7 13.38 7.08 -8.02
N ALA A 8 14.14 6.09 -7.55
CA ALA A 8 13.73 4.70 -7.61
C ALA A 8 12.72 4.37 -6.50
N ALA A 9 11.67 3.59 -6.79
CA ALA A 9 10.63 3.26 -5.83
C ALA A 9 10.21 1.78 -5.94
N GLY A 10 9.75 1.23 -4.82
CA GLY A 10 9.23 -0.14 -4.73
C GLY A 10 10.32 -1.18 -4.43
N GLY A 11 10.09 -2.02 -3.42
CA GLY A 11 11.01 -3.09 -3.03
C GLY A 11 12.33 -2.63 -2.38
N ILE A 12 12.40 -1.38 -1.93
CA ILE A 12 13.58 -0.81 -1.24
C ILE A 12 13.28 -0.79 0.25
N TYR A 13 14.07 -1.51 1.05
CA TYR A 13 13.78 -1.71 2.47
C TYR A 13 15.00 -1.53 3.38
N THR A 14 16.19 -1.84 2.88
CA THR A 14 17.45 -1.78 3.63
C THR A 14 18.45 -0.81 3.01
N GLY A 15 19.47 -0.40 3.77
CA GLY A 15 20.56 0.42 3.24
C GLY A 15 21.27 -0.20 2.03
N LYS A 16 21.32 -1.55 1.96
CA LYS A 16 21.86 -2.28 0.81
C LYS A 16 21.03 -2.06 -0.45
N ASP A 17 19.70 -2.01 -0.32
CA ASP A 17 18.80 -1.72 -1.45
C ASP A 17 18.97 -0.29 -1.94
N ILE A 18 19.13 0.65 -1.01
CA ILE A 18 19.40 2.06 -1.31
C ILE A 18 20.71 2.18 -2.10
N ALA A 19 21.81 1.64 -1.56
CA ALA A 19 23.11 1.66 -2.21
C ALA A 19 23.07 1.04 -3.62
N ARG A 20 22.35 -0.08 -3.78
CA ARG A 20 22.14 -0.75 -5.07
C ARG A 20 21.38 0.12 -6.07
N MET A 21 20.39 0.89 -5.65
CA MET A 21 19.65 1.78 -6.56
C MET A 21 20.48 3.00 -6.95
N LEU A 22 21.23 3.58 -6.00
CA LEU A 22 22.14 4.69 -6.27
C LEU A 22 23.27 4.26 -7.23
N SER A 23 23.85 3.07 -7.04
CA SER A 23 24.88 2.55 -7.95
C SER A 23 24.37 2.28 -9.36
N LYS A 24 23.05 2.09 -9.53
CA LYS A 24 22.38 1.95 -10.83
C LYS A 24 22.03 3.30 -11.48
N GLY A 25 22.41 4.42 -10.86
CA GLY A 25 22.23 5.77 -11.41
C GLY A 25 20.98 6.50 -10.94
N ALA A 26 20.23 5.94 -9.98
CA ALA A 26 19.16 6.69 -9.32
C ALA A 26 19.78 7.87 -8.53
N SER A 27 19.10 9.02 -8.54
CA SER A 27 19.48 10.19 -7.75
C SER A 27 18.95 10.12 -6.31
N GLY A 28 18.03 9.20 -6.04
CA GLY A 28 17.44 8.96 -4.74
C GLY A 28 16.48 7.77 -4.75
N VAL A 29 15.86 7.51 -3.61
CA VAL A 29 14.90 6.42 -3.44
C VAL A 29 13.65 6.90 -2.72
N GLN A 30 12.52 6.27 -3.02
CA GLN A 30 11.25 6.42 -2.30
C GLN A 30 10.89 5.10 -1.62
N MET A 31 10.63 5.16 -0.32
CA MET A 31 10.22 4.02 0.49
C MET A 31 8.86 4.31 1.12
N ALA A 32 7.99 3.31 1.18
CA ALA A 32 6.67 3.43 1.80
C ALA A 32 6.45 2.33 2.84
N THR A 33 6.40 1.06 2.42
CA THR A 33 6.18 -0.11 3.29
C THR A 33 7.07 -0.11 4.53
N ARG A 34 8.35 0.27 4.41
CA ARG A 34 9.29 0.35 5.53
C ARG A 34 8.88 1.38 6.60
N PHE A 35 8.29 2.49 6.18
CA PHE A 35 7.90 3.59 7.07
C PHE A 35 6.54 3.38 7.76
N VAL A 36 5.73 2.41 7.30
CA VAL A 36 4.44 2.08 7.94
C VAL A 36 4.63 1.60 9.39
N CYS A 37 5.72 0.89 9.66
CA CYS A 37 5.98 0.28 10.96
C CYS A 37 6.84 1.16 11.90
N THR A 38 7.05 2.45 11.61
CA THR A 38 7.76 3.34 12.55
C THR A 38 6.83 3.84 13.64
N GLU A 39 7.41 4.39 14.72
CA GLU A 39 6.65 4.90 15.86
C GLU A 39 5.74 6.08 15.47
N GLU A 40 6.20 6.94 14.56
CA GLU A 40 5.51 8.18 14.14
C GLU A 40 4.33 7.92 13.19
N CYS A 41 4.23 6.73 12.59
CA CYS A 41 3.14 6.40 11.68
C CYS A 41 1.84 6.15 12.48
N ASP A 42 0.81 6.97 12.26
CA ASP A 42 -0.45 6.94 13.04
C ASP A 42 -1.45 5.86 12.58
N VAL A 43 -1.01 4.87 11.81
CA VAL A 43 -1.86 3.72 11.48
C VAL A 43 -2.04 2.81 12.69
N SER A 44 -3.18 2.11 12.75
CA SER A 44 -3.51 1.26 13.89
C SER A 44 -2.43 0.19 14.14
N ARG A 45 -2.30 -0.24 15.39
CA ARG A 45 -1.33 -1.27 15.76
C ARG A 45 -1.56 -2.57 15.00
N GLU A 46 -2.82 -2.92 14.75
CA GLU A 46 -3.22 -4.09 13.97
C GLU A 46 -2.79 -3.94 12.50
N PHE A 47 -2.85 -2.72 11.95
CA PHE A 47 -2.37 -2.45 10.61
C PHE A 47 -0.85 -2.60 10.53
N LYS A 48 -0.09 -2.08 11.52
CA LYS A 48 1.37 -2.32 11.59
C LYS A 48 1.68 -3.81 11.75
N GLN A 49 0.95 -4.51 12.61
CA GLN A 49 1.12 -5.95 12.83
C GLN A 49 0.86 -6.75 11.55
N ALA A 50 -0.15 -6.38 10.76
CA ALA A 50 -0.39 -7.00 9.45
C ALA A 50 0.82 -6.88 8.50
N TYR A 51 1.58 -5.78 8.56
CA TYR A 51 2.82 -5.64 7.78
C TYR A 51 3.97 -6.49 8.33
N LEU A 52 4.04 -6.66 9.66
CA LEU A 52 5.06 -7.48 10.31
C LEU A 52 4.83 -8.98 10.09
N ASP A 53 3.56 -9.41 10.05
CA ASP A 53 3.18 -10.82 9.88
C ASP A 53 3.12 -11.25 8.40
N ALA A 54 3.03 -10.30 7.47
CA ALA A 54 2.87 -10.59 6.05
C ALA A 54 4.10 -11.29 5.46
N LYS A 55 3.84 -12.32 4.65
CA LYS A 55 4.83 -13.01 3.83
C LYS A 55 4.72 -12.59 2.37
N GLU A 56 5.69 -13.00 1.55
CA GLU A 56 5.68 -12.70 0.12
C GLU A 56 4.43 -13.28 -0.57
N GLU A 57 4.00 -14.48 -0.17
CA GLU A 57 2.82 -15.17 -0.72
C GLU A 57 1.49 -14.49 -0.35
N ASP A 58 1.49 -13.59 0.64
CA ASP A 58 0.32 -12.85 1.07
C ASP A 58 0.07 -11.60 0.20
N ILE A 59 1.05 -11.18 -0.62
CA ILE A 59 0.91 -10.01 -1.47
C ILE A 59 0.18 -10.38 -2.76
N VAL A 60 -1.03 -9.85 -2.92
CA VAL A 60 -1.89 -10.08 -4.08
C VAL A 60 -2.07 -8.83 -4.91
N ILE A 61 -2.28 -9.02 -6.22
CA ILE A 61 -2.69 -7.94 -7.12
C ILE A 61 -4.22 -7.85 -7.08
N ILE A 62 -4.73 -6.66 -6.77
CA ILE A 62 -6.15 -6.36 -6.72
C ILE A 62 -6.52 -5.34 -7.79
N ASN A 63 -7.76 -5.36 -8.24
CA ASN A 63 -8.32 -4.24 -8.99
C ASN A 63 -8.83 -3.20 -8.00
N SER A 64 -8.18 -2.04 -7.93
CA SER A 64 -8.56 -0.98 -7.01
C SER A 64 -9.93 -0.38 -7.38
N PRO A 65 -10.60 0.36 -6.47
CA PRO A 65 -11.88 1.00 -6.76
C PRO A 65 -11.87 1.97 -7.96
N VAL A 66 -10.68 2.42 -8.38
CA VAL A 66 -10.48 3.30 -9.54
C VAL A 66 -10.11 2.54 -10.82
N GLY A 67 -10.15 1.20 -10.80
CA GLY A 67 -9.89 0.36 -11.97
C GLY A 67 -8.41 0.12 -12.30
N LEU A 68 -7.50 0.49 -11.38
CA LEU A 68 -6.05 0.31 -11.56
C LEU A 68 -5.53 -0.86 -10.71
N PRO A 69 -4.54 -1.62 -11.20
CA PRO A 69 -3.93 -2.70 -10.43
C PRO A 69 -3.18 -2.12 -9.22
N GLY A 70 -3.45 -2.67 -8.04
CA GLY A 70 -2.77 -2.35 -6.79
C GLY A 70 -2.23 -3.60 -6.12
N ARG A 71 -1.23 -3.46 -5.25
CA ARG A 71 -0.79 -4.55 -4.36
C ARG A 71 -1.41 -4.36 -2.99
N ALA A 72 -1.89 -5.46 -2.41
CA ALA A 72 -2.46 -5.47 -1.07
C ALA A 72 -2.08 -6.76 -0.33
N ILE A 73 -2.05 -6.70 1.00
CA ILE A 73 -1.91 -7.88 1.85
C ILE A 73 -3.25 -8.63 1.82
N ARG A 74 -3.23 -9.90 1.45
CA ARG A 74 -4.41 -10.78 1.42
C ARG A 74 -5.05 -10.81 2.80
N ASN A 75 -6.35 -10.53 2.85
CA ASN A 75 -7.12 -10.57 4.07
C ASN A 75 -8.54 -11.09 3.80
N LYS A 76 -9.33 -11.25 4.86
CA LYS A 76 -10.72 -11.72 4.77
C LYS A 76 -11.58 -10.86 3.84
N PHE A 77 -11.39 -9.54 3.87
CA PHE A 77 -12.16 -8.62 3.04
C PHE A 77 -11.89 -8.82 1.54
N LEU A 78 -10.62 -8.97 1.14
CA LEU A 78 -10.27 -9.26 -0.25
C LEU A 78 -10.82 -10.62 -0.69
N LYS A 79 -10.72 -11.64 0.17
CA LYS A 79 -11.32 -12.96 -0.10
C LYS A 79 -12.84 -12.88 -0.28
N ASP A 80 -13.52 -12.09 0.57
CA ASP A 80 -14.96 -11.86 0.45
C ASP A 80 -15.32 -11.10 -0.83
N LEU A 81 -14.51 -10.12 -1.24
CA LEU A 81 -14.69 -9.38 -2.51
C LEU A 81 -14.52 -10.28 -3.73
N GLU A 82 -13.54 -11.19 -3.72
CA GLU A 82 -13.31 -12.15 -4.80
C GLU A 82 -14.51 -13.10 -4.98
N ILE A 83 -15.07 -13.59 -3.86
CA ILE A 83 -16.19 -14.56 -3.88
C ILE A 83 -17.52 -13.86 -4.19
N LYS A 84 -17.79 -12.73 -3.54
CA LYS A 84 -19.13 -12.09 -3.54
C LYS A 84 -19.23 -10.94 -4.54
N GLY A 85 -18.12 -10.56 -5.19
CA GLY A 85 -18.03 -9.34 -5.99
C GLY A 85 -18.16 -8.09 -5.12
N ARG A 86 -18.83 -7.05 -5.65
CA ARG A 86 -18.91 -5.73 -5.01
C ARG A 86 -19.74 -5.79 -3.71
N ILE A 87 -19.06 -5.66 -2.57
CA ILE A 87 -19.70 -5.58 -1.25
C ILE A 87 -20.32 -4.19 -1.05
N LYS A 88 -21.65 -4.11 -0.92
CA LYS A 88 -22.36 -2.87 -0.56
C LYS A 88 -22.17 -2.57 0.92
N ILE A 89 -21.23 -1.69 1.25
CA ILE A 89 -21.09 -1.16 2.61
C ILE A 89 -22.25 -0.19 2.85
N ARG A 90 -23.11 -0.50 3.83
CA ARG A 90 -24.14 0.44 4.30
C ARG A 90 -23.49 1.42 5.26
N CYS A 91 -23.67 2.72 5.03
CA CYS A 91 -23.20 3.73 5.98
C CYS A 91 -23.87 3.52 7.35
N PRO A 92 -23.11 3.29 8.44
CA PRO A 92 -23.68 3.11 9.77
C PRO A 92 -24.38 4.39 10.25
N TYR A 93 -23.92 5.55 9.80
CA TYR A 93 -24.50 6.86 10.10
C TYR A 93 -25.58 7.26 9.10
N ARG A 94 -26.48 6.33 8.72
CA ARG A 94 -27.52 6.37 7.66
C ARG A 94 -28.22 7.73 7.38
N TYR A 95 -28.17 8.67 8.31
CA TYR A 95 -28.81 10.00 8.32
C TYR A 95 -27.85 11.21 8.47
N ARG A 96 -26.52 11.03 8.54
CA ARG A 96 -25.52 12.11 8.72
C ARG A 96 -24.61 12.37 7.52
N CYS A 97 -24.74 11.61 6.42
CA CYS A 97 -23.98 11.90 5.21
C CYS A 97 -24.64 13.05 4.44
N LEU A 98 -23.91 14.14 4.22
CA LEU A 98 -24.29 15.32 3.40
C LEU A 98 -24.49 15.01 1.89
N ARG A 99 -24.76 13.76 1.51
CA ARG A 99 -25.10 13.39 0.13
C ARG A 99 -26.51 12.83 0.07
N ARG A 100 -27.46 13.75 0.04
CA ARG A 100 -28.80 13.69 -0.59
C ARG A 100 -29.46 15.07 -0.42
N GLN A 101 -28.95 16.05 -1.15
CA GLN A 101 -29.84 16.92 -1.93
C GLN A 101 -29.70 16.47 -3.38
#